data_AF-A0A7C3I237-F1
#
_entry.id   AF-A0A7C3I237-F1
#
_cell.length_a   1.000
_cell.length_b   1.000
_cell.length_c   1.000
_cell.angle_alpha   90.00
_cell.angle_beta   90.00
_cell.angle_gamma   90.00
#
_symmetry.space_group_name_H-M   'P 1'
#
loop_
_entity.id
_entity.type
_entity.pdbx_description
1 polymer ?
#
loop_
_entity_poly.entity_id
_entity_poly.type
_entity_poly.pdbx_seq_one_letter_code
_entity_poly.pdbx_strand_id
1 'polypeptide(L)'
;MYKVFLTFVAVFLLLTSYAQNYIGKSKDVITSLVPKEMPGFTVNTFGKNPDVNSLKFYDSKKDRSLIFFFDSKNICTYFKLIEDIELYDKKVAEFNSKYQQNGKDKWTIKEEGKTIKVEMEKSEYLLTILYTL
;
A
#
# COMPACT_ATOMS: atom_id res chain seq x y z
N MET A 1 38.65 -22.97 -0.64
CA MET A 1 37.34 -22.90 -1.32
C MET A 1 36.18 -22.47 -0.40
N TYR A 2 36.42 -21.72 0.68
CA TYR A 2 35.35 -21.25 1.59
C TYR A 2 35.02 -19.76 1.44
N LYS A 3 35.90 -18.98 0.77
CA LYS A 3 35.70 -17.55 0.55
C LYS A 3 34.64 -17.22 -0.51
N VAL A 4 34.30 -18.16 -1.40
CA VAL A 4 33.27 -17.96 -2.44
C VAL A 4 31.87 -18.27 -1.91
N PHE A 5 31.76 -19.09 -0.86
CA PHE A 5 30.47 -19.46 -0.27
C PHE A 5 29.91 -18.37 0.66
N LEU A 6 30.78 -17.55 1.27
CA LEU A 6 30.35 -16.49 2.18
C LEU A 6 29.68 -15.31 1.46
N THR A 7 30.02 -15.06 0.19
CA THR A 7 29.48 -13.93 -0.57
C THR A 7 28.04 -14.18 -1.03
N PHE A 8 27.60 -15.44 -1.11
CA PHE A 8 26.24 -15.77 -1.60
C PHE A 8 25.15 -15.59 -0.54
N VAL A 9 25.48 -15.68 0.75
CA VAL A 9 24.52 -15.57 1.85
C VAL A 9 24.15 -14.11 2.16
N ALA A 10 25.02 -13.15 1.87
CA ALA A 10 24.76 -11.72 2.13
C ALA A 10 23.78 -11.08 1.13
N VAL A 11 23.60 -11.65 -0.06
CA VAL A 11 22.71 -11.10 -1.10
C VAL A 11 21.23 -11.50 -0.88
N PHE A 12 20.97 -12.56 -0.11
CA PHE A 12 19.60 -13.05 0.11
C PHE A 12 18.82 -12.30 1.19
N LEU A 13 19.49 -11.48 2.00
CA LEU A 13 18.87 -10.69 3.08
C LEU A 13 18.32 -9.32 2.63
N LEU A 14 18.51 -8.93 1.35
CA LEU A 14 18.00 -7.65 0.82
C LEU A 14 16.60 -7.75 0.20
N LEU A 15 15.95 -8.91 0.26
CA LEU A 15 14.57 -9.10 -0.22
C LEU A 15 13.52 -8.77 0.86
N THR A 16 13.84 -7.86 1.79
CA THR A 16 12.90 -7.48 2.85
C THR A 16 11.82 -6.55 2.32
N SER A 17 10.63 -7.13 2.18
CA SER A 17 9.29 -6.54 2.25
C SER A 17 8.90 -5.47 1.23
N TYR A 18 8.04 -5.88 0.28
CA TYR A 18 7.24 -5.00 -0.58
C TYR A 18 5.85 -4.71 0.01
N ALA A 19 5.69 -4.70 1.34
CA ALA A 19 4.70 -3.81 1.91
C ALA A 19 5.45 -2.55 2.34
N GLN A 20 5.21 -1.47 1.61
CA GLN A 20 5.80 -0.20 1.95
C GLN A 20 4.79 0.54 2.78
N ASN A 21 5.07 0.63 4.07
CA ASN A 21 4.25 1.39 4.99
C ASN A 21 4.35 2.89 4.66
N TYR A 22 3.33 3.45 4.02
CA TYR A 22 3.25 4.90 3.77
C TYR A 22 2.78 5.70 4.99
N ILE A 23 2.22 5.03 6.02
CA ILE A 23 1.68 5.69 7.21
C ILE A 23 2.82 6.28 8.06
N GLY A 24 2.72 7.57 8.33
CA GLY A 24 3.76 8.36 8.99
C GLY A 24 4.73 9.06 8.02
N LYS A 25 4.63 8.84 6.71
CA LYS A 25 5.43 9.59 5.71
C LYS A 25 4.73 10.90 5.36
N SER A 26 5.53 11.92 5.00
CA SER A 26 4.99 13.21 4.56
C SER A 26 4.43 13.14 3.15
N LYS A 27 3.54 14.09 2.81
CA LYS A 27 2.97 14.21 1.46
C LYS A 27 4.02 14.30 0.36
N ASP A 28 5.11 15.05 0.56
CA ASP A 28 6.17 15.22 -0.44
C ASP A 28 6.95 13.92 -0.67
N VAL A 29 7.20 13.17 0.42
CA VAL A 29 7.83 11.85 0.35
C VAL A 29 6.94 10.89 -0.43
N ILE A 30 5.65 10.82 -0.11
CA ILE A 30 4.70 9.95 -0.81
C ILE A 30 4.59 10.31 -2.30
N THR A 31 4.55 11.61 -2.62
CA THR A 31 4.54 12.11 -4.01
C THR A 31 5.74 11.59 -4.81
N SER A 32 6.89 11.44 -4.16
CA SER A 32 8.12 10.97 -4.79
C SER A 32 8.26 9.45 -4.83
N LEU A 33 7.70 8.73 -3.84
CA LEU A 33 7.85 7.27 -3.69
C LEU A 33 6.85 6.50 -4.57
N VAL A 34 5.58 6.91 -4.59
CA VAL A 34 4.51 6.14 -5.27
C VAL A 34 4.82 5.86 -6.75
N PRO A 35 5.27 6.82 -7.57
CA PRO A 35 5.59 6.53 -8.97
C PRO A 35 6.78 5.58 -9.16
N LYS A 36 7.71 5.52 -8.18
CA LYS A 36 8.88 4.64 -8.22
C LYS A 36 8.52 3.21 -7.81
N GLU A 37 7.69 3.07 -6.78
CA GLU A 37 7.37 1.79 -6.15
C GLU A 37 6.15 1.12 -6.77
N MET A 38 5.24 1.93 -7.32
CA MET A 38 4.02 1.46 -7.97
C MET A 38 3.92 2.05 -9.38
N PRO A 39 4.77 1.58 -10.33
CA PRO A 39 4.73 2.05 -11.70
C PRO A 39 3.32 1.97 -12.29
N GLY A 40 2.91 3.06 -12.96
CA GLY A 40 1.57 3.23 -13.52
C GLY A 40 0.73 4.26 -12.75
N PHE A 41 0.98 4.47 -11.45
CA PHE A 41 0.32 5.52 -10.70
C PHE A 41 0.92 6.90 -11.00
N THR A 42 0.06 7.85 -11.37
CA THR A 42 0.40 9.27 -11.51
C THR A 42 -0.49 10.12 -10.62
N VAL A 43 0.01 11.28 -10.19
CA VAL A 43 -0.77 12.21 -9.37
C VAL A 43 -2.02 12.64 -10.14
N ASN A 44 -3.16 12.54 -9.49
CA ASN A 44 -4.45 12.94 -10.04
C ASN A 44 -5.01 14.12 -9.23
N THR A 45 -5.21 15.25 -9.89
CA THR A 45 -5.75 16.48 -9.30
C THR A 45 -7.24 16.65 -9.54
N PHE A 46 -7.88 15.76 -10.31
CA PHE A 46 -9.31 15.82 -10.60
C PHE A 46 -10.15 15.47 -9.36
N GLY A 47 -11.23 16.23 -9.14
CA GLY A 47 -12.14 16.01 -8.00
C GLY A 47 -11.52 16.30 -6.63
N LYS A 48 -10.46 17.14 -6.59
CA LYS A 48 -9.85 17.57 -5.33
C LYS A 48 -10.85 18.37 -4.50
N ASN A 49 -11.24 17.83 -3.35
CA ASN A 49 -11.99 18.58 -2.35
C ASN A 49 -11.00 19.37 -1.48
N PRO A 50 -11.06 20.71 -1.44
CA PRO A 50 -10.16 21.53 -0.61
C PRO A 50 -10.27 21.24 0.88
N ASP A 51 -11.42 20.75 1.36
CA ASP A 51 -11.67 20.43 2.77
C ASP A 51 -11.02 19.10 3.19
N VAL A 52 -10.59 18.29 2.22
CA VAL A 52 -9.97 16.98 2.47
C VAL A 52 -8.48 17.07 2.21
N ASN A 53 -7.68 17.03 3.29
CA ASN A 53 -6.23 16.96 3.17
C ASN A 53 -5.79 15.57 2.63
N SER A 54 -5.83 15.41 1.30
CA SER A 54 -5.57 14.16 0.61
C SER A 54 -4.70 14.32 -0.63
N LEU A 55 -4.13 13.20 -1.07
CA LEU A 55 -3.35 13.05 -2.29
C LEU A 55 -3.85 11.81 -3.03
N LYS A 56 -4.34 12.00 -4.25
CA LYS A 56 -4.86 10.93 -5.10
C LYS A 56 -3.86 10.62 -6.21
N PHE A 57 -3.67 9.34 -6.45
CA PHE A 57 -3.01 8.81 -7.64
C PHE A 57 -3.99 7.95 -8.43
N TYR A 58 -3.77 7.86 -9.73
CA TYR A 58 -4.56 7.02 -10.62
C TYR A 58 -3.64 6.26 -11.59
N ASP A 59 -3.96 5.00 -11.81
CA ASP A 59 -3.33 4.15 -12.83
C ASP A 59 -4.40 3.82 -13.88
N SER A 60 -4.35 4.53 -15.00
CA SER A 60 -5.35 4.44 -16.06
C SER A 60 -5.32 3.12 -16.82
N LYS A 61 -4.20 2.38 -16.77
CA LYS A 61 -4.09 1.08 -17.47
C LYS A 61 -4.82 -0.03 -16.73
N LYS A 62 -4.97 0.12 -15.41
CA LYS A 62 -5.56 -0.89 -14.51
C LYS A 62 -6.82 -0.38 -13.80
N ASP A 63 -7.30 0.79 -14.21
CA ASP A 63 -8.42 1.52 -13.62
C ASP A 63 -8.47 1.48 -12.08
N ARG A 64 -7.37 1.89 -11.45
CA ARG A 64 -7.24 1.83 -9.98
C ARG A 64 -6.82 3.18 -9.40
N SER A 65 -7.39 3.50 -8.25
CA SER A 65 -7.13 4.74 -7.51
C SER A 65 -6.44 4.46 -6.18
N LEU A 66 -5.39 5.21 -5.89
CA LEU A 66 -4.69 5.16 -4.61
C LEU A 66 -4.83 6.51 -3.92
N ILE A 67 -5.39 6.55 -2.71
CA ILE A 67 -5.74 7.79 -2.03
C ILE A 67 -5.11 7.80 -0.64
N PHE A 68 -4.28 8.80 -0.38
CA PHE A 68 -3.65 9.05 0.91
C PHE A 68 -4.36 10.18 1.63
N PHE A 69 -4.55 10.01 2.94
CA PHE A 69 -5.14 11.01 3.83
C PHE A 69 -4.09 11.46 4.84
N PHE A 70 -4.09 12.75 5.16
CA PHE A 70 -3.05 13.39 5.95
C PHE A 70 -3.62 14.16 7.14
N ASP A 71 -2.86 14.23 8.22
CA ASP A 71 -3.13 15.12 9.34
C ASP A 71 -2.83 16.60 8.99
N SER A 72 -2.97 17.51 9.96
CA SER A 72 -2.67 18.93 9.80
C SER A 72 -1.18 19.23 9.55
N LYS A 73 -0.29 18.27 9.84
CA LYS A 73 1.16 18.36 9.60
C LYS A 73 1.57 17.72 8.27
N ASN A 74 0.60 17.37 7.40
CA ASN A 74 0.82 16.68 6.14
C ASN A 74 1.50 15.31 6.31
N ILE A 75 1.27 14.63 7.44
CA ILE A 75 1.73 13.26 7.69
C ILE A 75 0.60 12.29 7.37
N CYS A 76 0.89 11.25 6.59
CA CYS A 76 -0.10 10.26 6.21
C CYS A 76 -0.59 9.48 7.43
N THR A 77 -1.90 9.45 7.63
CA THR A 77 -2.56 8.75 8.74
C THR A 77 -3.15 7.40 8.30
N TYR A 78 -3.66 7.35 7.08
CA TYR A 78 -4.15 6.13 6.44
C TYR A 78 -4.21 6.33 4.92
N PHE A 79 -4.37 5.24 4.19
CA PHE A 79 -4.56 5.28 2.75
C PHE A 79 -5.46 4.13 2.30
N LYS A 80 -6.03 4.28 1.10
CA LYS A 80 -6.83 3.23 0.47
C LYS A 80 -6.47 3.02 -0.98
N LEU A 81 -6.48 1.76 -1.39
CA LEU A 81 -6.43 1.33 -2.78
C LEU A 81 -7.84 0.94 -3.21
N ILE A 82 -8.32 1.49 -4.32
CA ILE A 82 -9.61 1.16 -4.93
C ILE A 82 -9.31 0.55 -6.29
N GLU A 83 -9.82 -0.64 -6.53
CA GLU A 83 -9.64 -1.41 -7.76
C GLU A 83 -10.89 -2.23 -8.08
N ASP A 84 -10.88 -2.94 -9.21
CA ASP A 84 -11.99 -3.77 -9.65
C ASP A 84 -12.32 -4.90 -8.66
N ILE A 85 -13.61 -5.14 -8.42
CA ILE A 85 -14.08 -6.19 -7.54
C ILE A 85 -13.63 -7.60 -7.97
N GLU A 86 -13.39 -7.82 -9.27
CA GLU A 86 -12.88 -9.09 -9.81
C GLU A 86 -11.52 -9.49 -9.22
N LEU A 87 -10.78 -8.53 -8.64
CA LEU A 87 -9.48 -8.79 -7.99
C LEU A 87 -9.60 -9.30 -6.55
N TYR A 88 -10.81 -9.40 -6.00
CA TYR A 88 -11.04 -9.77 -4.59
C TYR A 88 -10.40 -11.11 -4.21
N ASP A 89 -10.73 -12.21 -4.91
CA ASP A 89 -10.22 -13.53 -4.53
C ASP A 89 -8.69 -13.61 -4.65
N LYS A 90 -8.15 -12.96 -5.69
CA LYS A 90 -6.71 -12.84 -5.89
C LYS A 90 -6.05 -12.08 -4.73
N LYS A 91 -6.68 -11.00 -4.25
CA LYS A 91 -6.18 -10.18 -3.14
C LYS A 91 -6.27 -10.89 -1.80
N VAL A 92 -7.34 -11.63 -1.56
CA VAL A 92 -7.49 -12.51 -0.38
C VAL A 92 -6.37 -13.54 -0.37
N ALA A 93 -6.14 -14.24 -1.49
CA ALA A 93 -5.06 -15.22 -1.60
C ALA A 93 -3.68 -14.58 -1.40
N GLU A 94 -3.44 -13.41 -2.00
CA GLU A 94 -2.21 -12.64 -1.81
C GLU A 94 -1.97 -12.31 -0.32
N PHE A 95 -2.96 -11.76 0.37
CA PHE A 95 -2.80 -11.34 1.76
C PHE A 95 -2.71 -12.52 2.72
N ASN A 96 -3.47 -13.59 2.51
CA ASN A 96 -3.33 -14.83 3.28
C ASN A 96 -1.95 -15.46 3.14
N SER A 97 -1.29 -15.30 1.99
CA SER A 97 0.07 -15.81 1.77
C SER A 97 1.17 -14.98 2.44
N LYS A 98 0.90 -13.71 2.76
CA LYS A 98 1.91 -12.75 3.23
C LYS A 98 1.72 -12.28 4.68
N TYR A 99 0.48 -12.20 5.13
CA TYR A 99 0.11 -11.46 6.34
C TYR A 99 -0.73 -12.31 7.29
N GLN A 100 -0.73 -11.91 8.55
CA GLN A 100 -1.53 -12.58 9.56
C GLN A 100 -3.00 -12.17 9.39
N GLN A 101 -3.84 -13.11 8.98
CA GLN A 101 -5.28 -12.90 8.95
C GLN A 101 -5.82 -12.79 10.39
N ASN A 102 -6.58 -11.74 10.67
CA ASN A 102 -7.14 -11.44 12.00
C ASN A 102 -8.67 -11.24 11.98
N GLY A 103 -9.31 -11.68 10.89
CA GLY A 103 -10.76 -11.67 10.71
C GLY A 103 -11.14 -11.98 9.27
N LYS A 104 -12.44 -12.04 9.00
CA LYS A 104 -12.93 -12.03 7.62
C LYS A 104 -12.54 -10.69 6.99
N ASP A 105 -11.88 -10.75 5.82
CA ASP A 105 -11.46 -9.56 5.07
C ASP A 105 -10.52 -8.61 5.85
N LYS A 106 -9.82 -9.13 6.88
CA LYS A 106 -8.93 -8.35 7.74
C LYS A 106 -7.58 -9.05 7.94
N TRP A 107 -6.51 -8.26 7.84
CA TRP A 107 -5.14 -8.70 8.05
C TRP A 107 -4.34 -7.72 8.90
N THR A 108 -3.25 -8.22 9.46
CA THR A 108 -2.23 -7.43 10.15
C THR A 108 -0.88 -7.56 9.45
N ILE A 109 -0.29 -6.43 9.09
CA ILE A 109 1.06 -6.31 8.56
C ILE A 109 1.97 -5.79 9.68
N LYS A 110 3.09 -6.44 9.94
CA LYS A 110 4.10 -6.01 10.91
C LYS A 110 5.35 -5.54 10.18
N GLU A 111 5.58 -4.23 10.16
CA GLU A 111 6.70 -3.62 9.43
C GLU A 111 7.29 -2.46 10.22
N GLU A 112 8.62 -2.40 10.29
CA GLU A 112 9.37 -1.31 10.96
C GLU A 112 8.89 -1.05 12.41
N GLY A 113 8.51 -2.10 13.13
CA GLY A 113 7.97 -1.99 14.50
C GLY A 113 6.54 -1.44 14.59
N LYS A 114 5.89 -1.15 13.47
CA LYS A 114 4.48 -0.75 13.40
C LYS A 114 3.60 -1.95 13.05
N THR A 115 2.39 -1.94 13.59
CA THR A 115 1.33 -2.88 13.25
C THR A 115 0.32 -2.13 12.39
N ILE A 116 0.15 -2.55 11.14
CA ILE A 116 -0.79 -1.96 10.19
C ILE A 116 -1.97 -2.92 10.06
N LYS A 117 -3.18 -2.41 10.23
CA LYS A 117 -4.42 -3.12 9.95
C LYS A 117 -4.80 -2.89 8.50
N VAL A 118 -5.13 -3.98 7.82
CA VAL A 118 -5.65 -3.97 6.45
C VAL A 118 -7.05 -4.53 6.45
N GLU A 119 -7.99 -3.80 5.86
CA GLU A 119 -9.39 -4.19 5.75
C GLU A 119 -9.83 -4.10 4.28
N MET A 120 -10.54 -5.12 3.80
CA MET A 120 -11.16 -5.09 2.48
C MET A 120 -12.66 -4.89 2.59
N GLU A 121 -13.17 -3.94 1.81
CA GLU A 121 -14.58 -3.65 1.66
C GLU A 121 -15.00 -3.86 0.21
N LYS A 122 -16.14 -4.53 0.02
CA LYS A 122 -16.72 -4.80 -1.30
C LYS A 122 -17.93 -3.89 -1.51
N SER A 123 -18.03 -3.31 -2.68
CA SER A 123 -19.26 -2.73 -3.22
C SER A 123 -19.65 -3.45 -4.52
N GLU A 124 -20.68 -2.96 -5.22
CA GLU A 124 -21.23 -3.60 -6.42
C GLU A 124 -20.18 -3.82 -7.53
N TYR A 125 -19.24 -2.88 -7.70
CA TYR A 125 -18.21 -2.94 -8.74
C TYR A 125 -16.79 -2.68 -8.23
N LEU A 126 -16.61 -2.31 -6.96
CA LEU A 126 -15.33 -1.87 -6.45
C LEU A 126 -14.89 -2.69 -5.24
N LEU A 127 -13.60 -3.01 -5.23
CA LEU A 127 -12.86 -3.44 -4.05
C LEU A 127 -12.13 -2.25 -3.47
N THR A 128 -12.37 -1.96 -2.19
CA THR A 128 -11.58 -0.98 -1.42
C THR A 128 -10.71 -1.72 -0.42
N ILE A 129 -9.41 -1.43 -0.43
CA ILE A 129 -8.44 -1.95 0.54
C ILE A 129 -7.95 -0.77 1.38
N LEU A 130 -8.31 -0.77 2.66
CA LEU A 130 -7.99 0.27 3.64
C LEU A 130 -6.79 -0.14 4.49
N TYR A 131 -5.80 0.75 4.61
CA TYR A 131 -4.59 0.56 5.42
C TYR A 131 -4.55 1.61 6.54
N THR A 132 -4.51 1.15 7.79
CA THR A 132 -4.58 1.97 9.01
C THR A 132 -3.60 1.45 10.07
N LEU A 133 -3.24 2.27 11.06
CA LEU A 133 -2.51 1.80 12.26
C LEU A 133 -3.46 1.07 13.23
#